data_AF-A0A4Q1RNK6-F1
#
_entry.id   AF-A0A4Q1RNK6-F1
#
_cell.length_a   1.000
_cell.length_b   1.000
_cell.length_c   1.000
_cell.angle_alpha   90.00
_cell.angle_beta   90.00
_cell.angle_gamma   90.00
#
_symmetry.space_group_name_H-M   'P 1'
#
loop_
_entity.id
_entity.type
_entity.pdbx_description
1 polymer ?
#
loop_
_entity_poly.entity_id
_entity_poly.type
_entity_poly.pdbx_seq_one_letter_code
_entity_poly.pdbx_strand_id
1 'polypeptide(L)'
;MGAFFRMQLKIYFRLASSYISPLVIGSFYIILVTCVRLAIGTGDVQRILDSNQYIELSANFCMIASFVISSFVTQTFFYRYKNEGIEYLLYSKPIRRKHIFFTNVLASVIGLIISMALMSTMFFISQLIIPFKFTKALLSSLSFFGAGLLCATLALGIAAIVQNFVESKVFQVIVSVIPVLGIMTLGFIKFSSGTDVIQTTYPA
;
A
#
# COMPACT_ATOMS: atom_id res chain seq x y z
N MET A 1 -11.08 25.93 -8.37
CA MET A 1 -10.41 24.71 -7.85
C MET A 1 -11.18 24.07 -6.69
N GLY A 2 -11.51 24.82 -5.63
CA GLY A 2 -12.11 24.24 -4.41
C GLY A 2 -13.38 23.42 -4.60
N ALA A 3 -14.29 23.81 -5.50
CA ALA A 3 -15.52 23.05 -5.74
C ALA A 3 -15.26 21.65 -6.35
N PHE A 4 -14.35 21.56 -7.32
CA PHE A 4 -13.97 20.27 -7.92
C PHE A 4 -13.20 19.39 -6.93
N PHE A 5 -12.32 19.98 -6.13
CA PHE A 5 -11.61 19.28 -5.07
C PHE A 5 -12.56 18.67 -4.01
N ARG A 6 -13.54 19.46 -3.53
CA ARG A 6 -14.57 18.98 -2.61
C ARG A 6 -15.42 17.87 -3.23
N MET A 7 -15.73 17.99 -4.52
CA MET A 7 -16.45 16.96 -5.26
C MET A 7 -15.67 15.64 -5.29
N GLN A 8 -14.38 15.69 -5.64
CA GLN A 8 -13.51 14.51 -5.66
C GLN A 8 -13.45 13.81 -4.30
N LEU A 9 -13.22 14.56 -3.23
CA LEU A 9 -13.22 14.01 -1.87
C LEU A 9 -14.57 13.40 -1.51
N LYS A 10 -15.68 14.05 -1.87
CA LYS A 10 -17.03 13.53 -1.59
C LYS A 10 -17.32 12.22 -2.31
N ILE A 11 -16.88 12.09 -3.58
CA ILE A 11 -17.00 10.83 -4.33
C ILE A 11 -16.17 9.75 -3.61
N TYR A 12 -14.92 10.04 -3.28
CA TYR A 12 -14.01 9.09 -2.63
C TYR A 12 -14.53 8.60 -1.27
N PHE A 13 -14.96 9.51 -0.39
CA PHE A 13 -15.44 9.17 0.95
C PHE A 13 -16.82 8.52 0.97
N ARG A 14 -17.62 8.69 -0.09
CA ARG A 14 -18.90 7.99 -0.22
C ARG A 14 -18.69 6.52 -0.65
N LEU A 15 -17.53 6.18 -1.20
CA LEU A 15 -17.25 4.80 -1.58
C LEU A 15 -16.81 3.94 -0.41
N ALA A 16 -17.59 2.90 -0.15
CA ALA A 16 -17.22 1.86 0.80
C ALA A 16 -15.88 1.19 0.44
N SER A 17 -15.59 0.99 -0.86
CA SER A 17 -14.36 0.34 -1.31
C SER A 17 -13.08 1.07 -0.89
N SER A 18 -13.14 2.40 -0.74
CA SER A 18 -12.03 3.25 -0.31
C SER A 18 -11.54 2.90 1.10
N TYR A 19 -12.45 2.43 1.95
CA TYR A 19 -12.16 1.99 3.32
C TYR A 19 -11.95 0.49 3.40
N ILE A 20 -12.74 -0.30 2.66
CA ILE A 20 -12.68 -1.76 2.69
C ILE A 20 -11.32 -2.27 2.20
N SER A 21 -10.76 -1.70 1.14
CA SER A 21 -9.47 -2.14 0.57
C SER A 21 -8.31 -2.17 1.59
N PRO A 22 -7.96 -1.06 2.28
CA PRO A 22 -6.89 -1.08 3.28
C PRO A 22 -7.22 -1.99 4.48
N LEU A 23 -8.49 -2.14 4.85
CA LEU A 23 -8.91 -3.03 5.94
C LEU A 23 -8.75 -4.50 5.56
N VAL A 24 -9.08 -4.91 4.33
CA VAL A 24 -8.92 -6.28 3.83
C VAL A 24 -7.44 -6.65 3.73
N ILE A 25 -6.61 -5.73 3.25
CA ILE A 25 -5.16 -5.97 3.18
C ILE A 25 -4.56 -6.05 4.60
N GLY A 26 -5.00 -5.16 5.51
CA GLY A 26 -4.59 -5.20 6.91
C GLY A 26 -5.04 -6.47 7.64
N SER A 27 -6.26 -6.96 7.39
CA SER A 27 -6.75 -8.20 7.99
C SER A 27 -5.99 -9.43 7.49
N PHE A 28 -5.59 -9.44 6.21
CA PHE A 28 -4.71 -10.48 5.68
C PHE A 28 -3.37 -10.53 6.42
N TYR A 29 -2.80 -9.38 6.78
CA TYR A 29 -1.58 -9.32 7.59
C TYR A 29 -1.78 -9.89 9.01
N ILE A 30 -2.92 -9.55 9.65
CA ILE A 30 -3.27 -10.09 10.96
C ILE A 30 -3.35 -11.63 10.92
N ILE A 31 -3.96 -12.19 9.86
CA ILE A 31 -4.05 -13.63 9.67
C ILE A 31 -2.65 -14.25 9.53
N LEU A 32 -1.78 -13.66 8.70
CA LEU A 32 -0.40 -14.13 8.53
C LEU A 32 0.37 -14.16 9.86
N VAL A 33 0.33 -13.06 10.62
CA VAL A 33 0.99 -12.97 11.93
C VAL A 33 0.43 -14.01 12.91
N THR A 34 -0.88 -14.24 12.88
CA THR A 34 -1.53 -15.25 13.73
C THR A 34 -1.08 -16.66 13.36
N CYS A 35 -1.01 -16.99 12.06
CA CYS A 35 -0.49 -18.27 11.58
C CYS A 35 0.97 -18.50 12.00
N VAL A 36 1.82 -17.47 11.87
CA VAL A 36 3.21 -17.52 12.32
C VAL A 36 3.29 -17.80 13.83
N ARG A 37 2.47 -17.11 14.63
CA ARG A 37 2.41 -17.33 16.09
C ARG A 37 1.98 -18.75 16.44
N LEU A 38 1.00 -19.32 15.73
CA LEU A 38 0.52 -20.69 15.95
C LEU A 38 1.58 -21.74 15.55
N ALA A 39 2.34 -21.50 14.48
CA ALA A 39 3.32 -22.44 13.96
C ALA A 39 4.57 -22.59 14.85
N ILE A 40 4.97 -21.52 15.55
CA ILE A 40 6.24 -21.47 16.30
C ILE A 40 6.10 -21.96 17.76
N GLY A 41 4.89 -22.00 18.31
CA GLY A 41 4.67 -22.27 19.74
C GLY A 41 5.17 -21.12 20.64
N THR A 42 4.80 -21.10 21.92
CA THR A 42 4.99 -19.92 22.80
C THR A 42 6.44 -19.61 23.20
N GLY A 43 7.39 -20.53 22.99
CA GLY A 43 8.77 -20.42 23.49
C GLY A 43 9.74 -19.63 22.60
N ASP A 44 9.60 -19.73 21.27
CA ASP A 44 10.58 -19.19 20.30
C ASP A 44 10.10 -17.94 19.54
N VAL A 45 8.89 -17.45 19.86
CA VAL A 45 8.25 -16.30 19.19
C VAL A 45 9.16 -15.07 19.19
N GLN A 46 9.80 -14.76 20.33
CA GLN A 46 10.64 -13.58 20.49
C GLN A 46 11.87 -13.60 19.55
N ARG A 47 12.51 -14.76 19.37
CA ARG A 47 13.69 -14.93 18.53
C ARG A 47 13.38 -14.77 17.05
N ILE A 48 12.22 -15.25 16.60
CA ILE A 48 11.81 -15.14 15.20
C ILE A 48 11.34 -13.72 14.88
N LEU A 49 10.72 -13.03 15.83
CA LEU A 49 10.31 -11.62 15.67
C LEU A 49 11.48 -10.66 15.56
N ASP A 50 12.55 -10.92 16.32
CA ASP A 50 13.80 -10.16 16.22
C ASP A 50 14.70 -10.64 15.07
N SER A 51 14.26 -11.66 14.30
CA SER A 51 15.01 -12.12 13.15
C SER A 51 14.95 -11.10 12.00
N ASN A 52 16.07 -10.93 11.31
CA ASN A 52 16.14 -10.12 10.09
C ASN A 52 15.13 -10.58 9.04
N GLN A 53 14.80 -11.87 9.02
CA GLN A 53 13.84 -12.44 8.07
C GLN A 53 12.41 -11.95 8.31
N TYR A 54 11.96 -11.84 9.57
CA TYR A 54 10.65 -11.29 9.88
C TYR A 54 10.57 -9.79 9.55
N ILE A 55 11.61 -9.04 9.89
CA ILE A 55 11.70 -7.61 9.57
C ILE A 55 11.63 -7.40 8.05
N GLU A 56 12.40 -8.16 7.28
CA GLU A 56 12.38 -8.08 5.82
C GLU A 56 11.04 -8.48 5.21
N LEU A 57 10.40 -9.53 5.71
CA LEU A 57 9.08 -9.95 5.24
C LEU A 57 8.02 -8.86 5.53
N SER A 58 8.07 -8.24 6.71
CA SER A 58 7.17 -7.15 7.08
C SER A 58 7.39 -5.89 6.22
N ALA A 59 8.65 -5.59 5.87
CA ALA A 59 9.00 -4.48 4.99
C ALA A 59 8.52 -4.72 3.54
N ASN A 60 8.72 -5.94 3.02
CA ASN A 60 8.21 -6.33 1.70
C ASN A 60 6.68 -6.28 1.65
N PHE A 61 6.01 -6.76 2.69
CA PHE A 61 4.56 -6.66 2.82
C PHE A 61 4.10 -5.20 2.82
N CYS A 62 4.76 -4.33 3.58
CA CYS A 62 4.49 -2.88 3.60
C CYS A 62 4.56 -2.30 2.18
N MET A 63 5.67 -2.53 1.48
CA MET A 63 5.86 -2.02 0.12
C MET A 63 4.76 -2.50 -0.83
N ILE A 64 4.50 -3.81 -0.88
CA ILE A 64 3.49 -4.42 -1.76
C ILE A 64 2.11 -3.82 -1.48
N ALA A 65 1.71 -3.79 -0.21
CA ALA A 65 0.43 -3.26 0.19
C ALA A 65 0.29 -1.76 -0.15
N SER A 66 1.35 -0.97 0.03
CA SER A 66 1.34 0.45 -0.32
C SER A 66 1.15 0.69 -1.82
N PHE A 67 1.78 -0.11 -2.70
CA PHE A 67 1.56 -0.03 -4.14
C PHE A 67 0.13 -0.42 -4.53
N VAL A 68 -0.39 -1.51 -3.96
CA VAL A 68 -1.76 -1.98 -4.23
C VAL A 68 -2.78 -0.93 -3.78
N ILE A 69 -2.71 -0.46 -2.53
CA ILE A 69 -3.61 0.58 -2.00
C ILE A 69 -3.49 1.85 -2.84
N SER A 70 -2.27 2.28 -3.16
CA SER A 70 -2.06 3.49 -3.96
C SER A 70 -2.69 3.37 -5.34
N SER A 71 -2.62 2.21 -5.98
CA SER A 71 -3.28 1.99 -7.27
C SER A 71 -4.80 2.18 -7.21
N PHE A 72 -5.47 1.67 -6.16
CA PHE A 72 -6.92 1.84 -5.98
C PHE A 72 -7.31 3.29 -5.71
N VAL A 73 -6.56 3.98 -4.84
CA VAL A 73 -6.82 5.38 -4.49
C VAL A 73 -6.64 6.27 -5.71
N THR A 74 -5.50 6.14 -6.40
CA THR A 74 -5.16 6.97 -7.56
C THR A 74 -6.08 6.69 -8.75
N GLN A 75 -6.43 5.42 -9.01
CA GLN A 75 -7.40 5.07 -10.04
C GLN A 75 -8.75 5.73 -9.78
N THR A 76 -9.21 5.75 -8.53
CA THR A 76 -10.46 6.39 -8.15
C THR A 76 -10.44 7.88 -8.49
N PHE A 77 -9.39 8.61 -8.11
CA PHE A 77 -9.32 10.06 -8.37
C PHE A 77 -9.05 10.41 -9.84
N PHE A 78 -8.25 9.61 -10.56
CA PHE A 78 -7.87 9.92 -11.95
C PHE A 78 -8.88 9.45 -13.01
N TYR A 79 -9.65 8.39 -12.75
CA TYR A 79 -10.50 7.78 -13.77
C TYR A 79 -11.99 7.82 -13.44
N ARG A 80 -12.39 7.85 -12.17
CA ARG A 80 -13.81 7.68 -11.83
C ARG A 80 -14.70 8.81 -12.33
N TYR A 81 -14.27 10.05 -12.17
CA TYR A 81 -15.03 11.21 -12.67
C TYR A 81 -15.12 11.23 -14.21
N LYS A 82 -14.15 10.62 -14.91
CA LYS A 82 -14.18 10.42 -16.37
C LYS A 82 -15.25 9.39 -16.74
N ASN A 83 -15.25 8.25 -16.05
CA ASN A 83 -16.23 7.17 -16.25
C ASN A 83 -17.67 7.59 -15.91
N GLU A 84 -17.86 8.48 -14.93
CA GLU A 84 -19.17 9.04 -14.55
C GLU A 84 -19.61 10.20 -15.49
N GLY A 85 -18.85 10.51 -16.54
CA GLY A 85 -19.19 11.56 -17.52
C GLY A 85 -19.04 13.00 -17.02
N ILE A 86 -18.54 13.19 -15.80
CA ILE A 86 -18.33 14.51 -15.17
C ILE A 86 -17.25 15.29 -15.92
N GLU A 87 -16.33 14.60 -16.60
CA GLU A 87 -15.30 15.23 -17.44
C GLU A 87 -15.89 16.16 -18.51
N TYR A 88 -16.98 15.76 -19.18
CA TYR A 88 -17.66 16.61 -20.17
C TYR A 88 -18.24 17.88 -19.55
N LEU A 89 -18.80 17.79 -18.35
CA LEU A 89 -19.32 18.92 -17.57
C LEU A 89 -18.22 19.85 -17.05
N LEU A 90 -17.00 19.33 -16.87
CA LEU A 90 -15.85 20.12 -16.44
C LEU A 90 -15.21 20.88 -17.60
N TYR A 91 -15.21 20.30 -18.80
CA TYR A 91 -14.68 20.94 -20.01
C TYR A 91 -15.61 21.97 -20.62
N SER A 92 -16.92 21.92 -20.32
CA SER A 92 -17.84 23.01 -20.67
C SER A 92 -17.66 24.26 -19.80
N LYS A 93 -16.95 24.14 -18.67
CA LYS A 93 -16.62 25.27 -17.77
C LYS A 93 -15.21 25.78 -18.05
N PRO A 94 -14.90 27.05 -17.73
CA PRO A 94 -13.57 27.65 -17.92
C PRO A 94 -12.55 27.14 -16.89
N ILE A 95 -12.38 25.82 -16.77
CA ILE A 95 -11.43 25.17 -15.87
C ILE A 95 -10.27 24.63 -16.71
N ARG A 96 -9.06 25.16 -16.47
CA ARG A 96 -7.85 24.70 -17.16
C ARG A 96 -7.54 23.23 -16.83
N ARG A 97 -7.15 22.43 -17.83
CA ARG A 97 -6.73 21.01 -17.67
C ARG A 97 -5.69 20.80 -16.57
N LYS A 98 -4.70 21.72 -16.48
CA LYS A 98 -3.67 21.70 -15.43
C LYS A 98 -4.28 21.75 -14.02
N HIS A 99 -5.37 22.51 -13.83
CA HIS A 99 -6.02 22.63 -12.53
C HIS A 99 -6.70 21.32 -12.13
N ILE A 100 -7.30 20.59 -13.08
CA ILE A 100 -7.92 19.28 -12.86
C ILE A 100 -6.84 18.28 -12.44
N PHE A 101 -5.71 18.24 -13.15
CA PHE A 101 -4.57 17.39 -12.83
C PHE A 101 -4.06 17.61 -11.40
N PHE A 102 -3.72 18.85 -11.03
CA PHE A 102 -3.20 19.14 -9.69
C PHE A 102 -4.24 18.87 -8.60
N THR A 103 -5.53 19.09 -8.89
CA THR A 103 -6.60 18.78 -7.93
C THR A 103 -6.66 17.28 -7.66
N ASN A 104 -6.56 16.43 -8.69
CA ASN A 104 -6.58 14.98 -8.53
C ASN A 104 -5.33 14.48 -7.79
N VAL A 105 -4.15 15.05 -8.05
CA VAL A 105 -2.92 14.72 -7.31
C VAL A 105 -3.07 15.07 -5.83
N LEU A 106 -3.52 16.28 -5.50
CA LEU A 106 -3.72 16.72 -4.11
C LEU A 106 -4.79 15.88 -3.40
N ALA A 107 -5.90 15.57 -4.08
CA ALA A 107 -6.94 14.71 -3.51
C ALA A 107 -6.41 13.28 -3.27
N SER A 108 -5.57 12.77 -4.18
CA SER A 108 -4.91 11.47 -4.02
C SER A 108 -4.00 11.45 -2.80
N VAL A 109 -3.21 12.50 -2.53
CA VAL A 109 -2.37 12.59 -1.32
C VAL A 109 -3.22 12.42 -0.05
N ILE A 110 -4.37 13.10 0.04
CA ILE A 110 -5.27 12.97 1.19
C ILE A 110 -5.86 11.56 1.30
N GLY A 111 -6.31 10.99 0.17
CA GLY A 111 -6.80 9.62 0.13
C GLY A 111 -5.75 8.61 0.60
N LEU A 112 -4.50 8.78 0.17
CA LEU A 112 -3.37 7.95 0.58
C LEU A 112 -3.06 8.07 2.07
N ILE A 113 -3.05 9.28 2.63
CA ILE A 113 -2.86 9.49 4.07
C ILE A 113 -3.90 8.70 4.87
N ILE A 114 -5.17 8.78 4.48
CA ILE A 114 -6.25 8.11 5.20
C ILE A 114 -6.16 6.60 5.04
N SER A 115 -5.93 6.10 3.82
CA SER A 115 -5.81 4.66 3.58
C SER A 115 -4.59 4.05 4.27
N MET A 116 -3.46 4.77 4.31
CA MET A 116 -2.26 4.33 5.05
C MET A 116 -2.48 4.38 6.56
N ALA A 117 -3.23 5.37 7.07
CA ALA A 117 -3.57 5.42 8.49
C ALA A 117 -4.45 4.23 8.90
N LEU A 118 -5.46 3.89 8.09
CA LEU A 118 -6.31 2.70 8.31
C LEU A 118 -5.52 1.39 8.23
N MET A 119 -4.53 1.30 7.34
CA MET A 119 -3.67 0.13 7.27
C MET A 119 -2.73 0.04 8.50
N SER A 120 -2.17 1.16 8.94
CA SER A 120 -1.31 1.26 10.11
C SER A 120 -2.04 0.88 11.41
N THR A 121 -3.32 1.23 11.56
CA THR A 121 -4.10 0.77 12.73
C THR A 121 -4.29 -0.75 12.74
N MET A 122 -4.50 -1.38 11.58
CA MET A 122 -4.55 -2.84 11.48
C MET A 122 -3.20 -3.49 11.76
N PHE A 123 -2.10 -2.90 11.29
CA PHE A 123 -0.75 -3.35 11.63
C PHE A 123 -0.49 -3.25 13.14
N PHE A 124 -0.92 -2.16 13.77
CA PHE A 124 -0.82 -2.01 15.23
C PHE A 124 -1.57 -3.13 15.97
N ILE A 125 -2.79 -3.47 15.54
CA ILE A 125 -3.56 -4.59 16.11
C ILE A 125 -2.80 -5.91 15.95
N SER A 126 -2.18 -6.16 14.79
CA SER A 126 -1.38 -7.36 14.56
C SER A 126 -0.18 -7.48 15.51
N GLN A 127 0.45 -6.36 15.87
CA GLN A 127 1.59 -6.34 16.78
C GLN A 127 1.20 -6.57 18.24
N LEU A 128 -0.06 -6.34 18.62
CA LEU A 128 -0.59 -6.67 19.96
C LEU A 128 -0.85 -8.17 20.14
N ILE A 129 -1.02 -8.92 19.05
CA ILE A 129 -1.12 -10.39 19.07
C ILE A 129 0.23 -10.99 19.49
N ILE A 130 1.31 -10.29 19.23
CA ILE A 130 2.67 -10.63 19.65
C ILE A 130 2.95 -9.97 21.01
N PRO A 131 3.73 -10.57 21.93
CA PRO A 131 4.06 -9.96 23.22
C PRO A 131 5.04 -8.77 23.12
N PHE A 132 4.79 -7.79 22.23
CA PHE A 132 5.51 -6.53 22.21
C PHE A 132 5.02 -5.59 23.32
N LYS A 133 5.95 -4.83 23.91
CA LYS A 133 5.58 -3.68 24.76
C LYS A 133 4.81 -2.67 23.91
N PHE A 134 3.71 -2.14 24.46
CA PHE A 134 2.82 -1.18 23.79
C PHE A 134 3.57 -0.02 23.09
N THR A 135 4.60 0.54 23.75
CA THR A 135 5.41 1.63 23.20
C THR A 135 6.18 1.25 21.94
N LYS A 136 6.71 0.02 21.89
CA LYS A 136 7.40 -0.51 20.71
C LYS A 136 6.44 -0.80 19.57
N ALA A 137 5.26 -1.35 19.88
CA ALA A 137 4.20 -1.60 18.90
C ALA A 137 3.71 -0.30 18.25
N LEU A 138 3.55 0.76 19.04
CA LEU A 138 3.15 2.08 18.56
C LEU A 138 4.21 2.70 17.66
N LEU A 139 5.48 2.68 18.07
CA LEU A 139 6.59 3.21 17.26
C LEU A 139 6.73 2.44 15.94
N SER A 140 6.67 1.11 15.98
CA SER A 140 6.73 0.25 14.79
C SER A 140 5.59 0.54 13.82
N SER A 141 4.36 0.72 14.32
CA SER A 141 3.23 1.10 13.47
C SER A 141 3.38 2.49 12.86
N LEU A 142 3.96 3.44 13.59
CA LEU A 142 4.24 4.78 13.06
C LEU A 142 5.33 4.75 11.98
N SER A 143 6.38 3.94 12.17
CA SER A 143 7.40 3.67 11.15
C SER A 143 6.79 3.01 9.91
N PHE A 144 5.87 2.06 10.11
CA PHE A 144 5.12 1.44 9.01
C PHE A 144 4.29 2.46 8.23
N PHE A 145 3.60 3.36 8.93
CA PHE A 145 2.85 4.46 8.30
C PHE A 145 3.76 5.39 7.48
N GLY A 146 4.90 5.80 8.05
CA GLY A 146 5.87 6.65 7.35
C GLY A 146 6.46 5.98 6.12
N ALA A 147 6.91 4.74 6.24
CA ALA A 147 7.47 3.96 5.13
C ALA A 147 6.41 3.71 4.03
N GLY A 148 5.19 3.37 4.43
CA GLY A 148 4.08 3.14 3.51
C GLY A 148 3.68 4.41 2.75
N LEU A 149 3.70 5.58 3.42
CA LEU A 149 3.48 6.86 2.76
C LEU A 149 4.55 7.18 1.73
N LEU A 150 5.83 6.94 2.02
CA LEU A 150 6.92 7.14 1.05
C LEU A 150 6.77 6.23 -0.19
N CYS A 151 6.37 4.97 0.02
CA CYS A 151 6.07 4.08 -1.10
C CYS A 151 4.85 4.55 -1.88
N ALA A 152 3.81 5.03 -1.19
CA ALA A 152 2.58 5.52 -1.79
C ALA A 152 2.80 6.80 -2.62
N THR A 153 3.68 7.71 -2.20
CA THR A 153 4.02 8.91 -2.97
C THR A 153 4.83 8.58 -4.22
N LEU A 154 5.72 7.59 -4.15
CA LEU A 154 6.39 7.06 -5.34
C LEU A 154 5.40 6.45 -6.33
N ALA A 155 4.46 5.63 -5.84
CA ALA A 155 3.37 5.08 -6.66
C ALA A 155 2.47 6.17 -7.27
N LEU A 156 2.19 7.24 -6.53
CA LEU A 156 1.46 8.42 -7.03
C LEU A 156 2.24 9.12 -8.15
N GLY A 157 3.57 9.20 -8.06
CA GLY A 157 4.42 9.73 -9.12
C GLY A 157 4.28 8.94 -10.43
N ILE A 158 4.36 7.61 -10.35
CA ILE A 158 4.14 6.71 -11.50
C ILE A 158 2.73 6.92 -12.07
N ALA A 159 1.71 6.91 -11.19
CA ALA A 159 0.32 7.13 -11.57
C ALA A 159 0.11 8.47 -12.31
N ALA A 160 0.71 9.54 -11.80
CA ALA A 160 0.56 10.87 -12.38
C ALA A 160 1.11 10.97 -13.82
N ILE A 161 2.15 10.19 -14.14
CA ILE A 161 2.73 10.10 -15.50
C ILE A 161 1.83 9.24 -16.40
N VAL A 162 1.42 8.07 -15.93
CA VAL A 162 0.75 7.04 -16.75
C VAL A 162 -0.71 7.38 -17.06
N GLN A 163 -1.38 8.16 -16.22
CA GLN A 163 -2.83 8.39 -16.29
C GLN A 163 -3.37 8.91 -17.64
N ASN A 164 -2.52 9.57 -18.44
CA ASN A 164 -2.92 10.19 -19.71
C ASN A 164 -2.77 9.25 -20.91
N PHE A 165 -2.02 8.16 -20.75
CA PHE A 165 -1.65 7.28 -21.87
C PHE A 165 -2.40 5.95 -21.87
N VAL A 166 -3.10 5.64 -20.79
CA VAL A 166 -3.54 4.28 -20.49
C VAL A 166 -4.96 4.26 -19.91
N GLU A 167 -5.72 3.22 -20.25
CA GLU A 167 -7.04 2.95 -19.67
C GLU A 167 -6.98 2.50 -18.21
N SER A 168 -8.10 2.62 -17.49
CA SER A 168 -8.16 2.38 -16.05
C SER A 168 -7.69 0.98 -15.60
N LYS A 169 -7.93 -0.07 -16.40
CA LYS A 169 -7.49 -1.44 -16.08
C LYS A 169 -5.97 -1.61 -16.22
N VAL A 170 -5.41 -1.13 -17.33
CA VAL A 170 -3.98 -1.23 -17.60
C VAL A 170 -3.20 -0.30 -16.66
N PHE A 171 -3.78 0.81 -16.23
CA PHE A 171 -3.24 1.68 -15.19
C PHE A 171 -2.99 0.95 -13.87
N GLN A 172 -3.94 0.15 -13.38
CA GLN A 172 -3.75 -0.64 -12.16
C GLN A 172 -2.58 -1.60 -12.31
N VAL A 173 -2.44 -2.28 -13.45
CA VAL A 173 -1.34 -3.20 -13.72
C VAL A 173 0.01 -2.48 -13.64
N ILE A 174 0.12 -1.29 -14.23
CA ILE A 174 1.37 -0.53 -14.23
C ILE A 174 1.73 -0.01 -12.83
N VAL A 175 0.76 0.50 -12.07
CA VAL A 175 1.01 1.14 -10.76
C VAL A 175 1.13 0.13 -9.62
N SER A 176 0.55 -1.07 -9.75
CA SER A 176 0.59 -2.11 -8.71
C SER A 176 1.40 -3.33 -9.11
N VAL A 177 1.00 -4.04 -10.17
CA VAL A 177 1.54 -5.35 -10.53
C VAL A 177 3.01 -5.26 -10.93
N ILE A 178 3.38 -4.28 -11.77
CA ILE A 178 4.78 -4.11 -12.20
C ILE A 178 5.72 -3.84 -11.01
N PRO A 179 5.44 -2.87 -10.11
CA PRO A 179 6.25 -2.68 -8.91
C PRO A 179 6.32 -3.92 -8.01
N VAL A 180 5.21 -4.66 -7.85
CA VAL A 180 5.19 -5.89 -7.05
C VAL A 180 6.11 -6.96 -7.65
N LEU A 181 6.05 -7.17 -8.97
CA LEU A 181 6.98 -8.08 -9.66
C LEU A 181 8.43 -7.62 -9.53
N GLY A 182 8.68 -6.31 -9.56
CA GLY A 182 10.00 -5.73 -9.27
C GLY A 182 10.50 -6.06 -7.86
N ILE A 183 9.64 -5.92 -6.84
CA ILE A 183 9.98 -6.28 -5.45
C ILE A 183 10.27 -7.77 -5.34
N MET A 184 9.46 -8.64 -5.97
CA MET A 184 9.66 -10.09 -5.91
C MET A 184 10.96 -10.52 -6.60
N THR A 185 11.28 -9.95 -7.76
CA THR A 185 12.52 -10.25 -8.48
C THR A 185 13.76 -9.77 -7.73
N LEU A 186 13.75 -8.54 -7.19
CA LEU A 186 14.83 -8.03 -6.35
C LEU A 186 14.99 -8.85 -5.05
N GLY A 187 13.87 -9.28 -4.46
CA GLY A 187 13.87 -10.20 -3.31
C GLY A 187 14.52 -11.54 -3.65
N PHE A 188 14.25 -12.09 -4.84
CA PHE A 188 14.86 -13.34 -5.31
C PHE A 188 16.36 -13.22 -5.53
N ILE A 189 16.82 -12.10 -6.13
CA ILE A 189 18.25 -11.82 -6.31
C ILE A 189 18.94 -11.72 -4.95
N LYS A 190 18.33 -11.02 -3.99
CA LYS A 190 18.86 -10.89 -2.63
C LYS A 190 18.94 -12.26 -1.92
N PHE A 191 17.91 -13.08 -2.04
CA PHE A 191 17.90 -14.45 -1.51
C PHE A 191 19.03 -15.29 -2.12
N SER A 192 19.22 -15.23 -3.44
CA SER A 192 20.29 -15.93 -4.14
C SER A 192 21.70 -15.45 -3.76
N SER A 193 21.85 -14.20 -3.32
CA SER A 193 23.13 -13.65 -2.84
C SER A 193 23.46 -14.00 -1.40
N GLY A 194 22.48 -14.48 -0.63
CA GLY A 194 22.63 -14.94 0.76
C GLY A 194 23.11 -16.38 0.84
N THR A 195 24.23 -16.72 0.19
CA THR A 195 24.85 -18.04 0.31
C THR A 195 25.66 -18.13 1.60
N ASP A 196 25.01 -18.45 2.72
CA ASP A 196 25.71 -18.90 3.94
C ASP A 196 25.16 -20.22 4.52
N VAL A 197 24.21 -20.88 3.83
CA VAL A 197 23.86 -22.28 4.15
C VAL A 197 23.61 -23.04 2.86
N ILE A 198 24.69 -23.34 2.12
CA ILE A 198 24.68 -24.48 1.22
C ILE A 198 24.51 -25.70 2.13
N GLN A 199 23.39 -26.42 2.01
CA GLN A 199 23.22 -27.72 2.67
C GLN A 199 24.29 -28.69 2.17
N THR A 200 25.47 -28.67 2.79
CA THR A 200 26.49 -29.71 2.63
C THR A 200 26.29 -30.76 3.71
N THR A 201 25.23 -31.57 3.62
CA THR A 201 25.25 -32.98 4.08
C THR A 201 23.89 -33.64 3.84
N TYR A 202 23.74 -34.30 2.69
CA TYR A 202 23.12 -35.63 2.69
C TYR A 202 24.27 -36.63 2.88
N PRO A 203 24.43 -37.25 4.06
CA PRO A 203 25.23 -38.46 4.14
C PRO A 203 24.41 -39.59 3.50
N ALA A 204 24.97 -40.17 2.44
CA ALA A 204 24.57 -41.48 1.92
C ALA A 204 24.90 -42.59 2.93
#